data_AF-A0A932THW1-F1
#
_entry.id   AF-A0A932THW1-F1
#
_cell.length_a   1.000
_cell.length_b   1.000
_cell.length_c   1.000
_cell.angle_alpha   90.00
_cell.angle_beta   90.00
_cell.angle_gamma   90.00
#
_symmetry.space_group_name_H-M   'P 1'
#
loop_
_entity.id
_entity.type
_entity.pdbx_description
1 polymer ?
#
loop_
_entity_poly.entity_id
_entity_poly.type
_entity_poly.pdbx_seq_one_letter_code
_entity_poly.pdbx_strand_id
1 'polypeptide(L)'
;GIALAILGAGLFFGAPNLFQSSSAAIPEQVRNRALALILYHTHILSVAILAAAGLHLLVHAVLVFRDARQRRPLRRTDIAPGAFAGRPALEKRDRFFGPCWNLPFCRDTVKRRCPILHSRQPCWRKGRGCYCDNEIVITLSGERLAGSRPTAAGFIKPQEIQPRKVLDARTKRQQCLGCPIYLYHQDHKYRVLAPLVVLGVIAFVAYNKARLDALYPEVVRGLGRALSGLSYSPANRTGVPAWAEDLAQTTGVEWLLLVVGTVLLIAYLVHAVEWILYKWGI
;
A
#
# COMPACT_ATOMS: atom_id res chain seq x y z
N GLY A 1 16.00 9.68 5.42
CA GLY A 1 14.90 10.15 4.57
C GLY A 1 14.22 11.37 5.14
N ILE A 2 13.19 11.19 5.97
CA ILE A 2 12.33 12.29 6.45
C ILE A 2 13.11 13.38 7.22
N ALA A 3 14.00 12.99 8.15
CA ALA A 3 14.82 13.97 8.89
C ALA A 3 15.74 14.80 7.97
N LEU A 4 16.31 14.19 6.92
CA LEU A 4 17.11 14.89 5.91
C LEU A 4 16.25 15.84 5.07
N ALA A 5 15.01 15.45 4.74
CA ALA A 5 14.07 16.31 4.03
C ALA A 5 13.67 17.53 4.89
N ILE A 6 13.39 17.32 6.18
CA ILE A 6 13.09 18.39 7.14
C ILE A 6 14.29 19.33 7.30
N LEU A 7 15.50 18.79 7.41
CA LEU A 7 16.73 19.57 7.53
C LEU A 7 17.05 20.36 6.25
N GLY A 8 16.89 19.74 5.08
CA GLY A 8 17.05 20.39 3.78
C GLY A 8 16.04 21.52 3.57
N ALA A 9 14.76 21.27 3.90
CA ALA A 9 13.72 22.29 3.85
C ALA A 9 13.99 23.41 4.87
N GLY A 10 14.38 23.07 6.10
CA GLY A 10 14.73 24.03 7.14
C GLY A 10 15.90 24.93 6.74
N LEU A 11 16.93 24.39 6.07
CA LEU A 11 18.03 25.19 5.51
C LEU A 11 17.58 26.07 4.35
N PHE A 12 16.78 25.52 3.42
CA PHE A 12 16.29 26.27 2.25
C PHE A 12 15.42 27.47 2.65
N PHE A 13 14.48 27.27 3.58
CA PHE A 13 13.54 28.31 4.00
C PHE A 13 14.00 29.13 5.20
N GLY A 14 14.80 28.55 6.10
CA GLY A 14 15.23 29.18 7.34
C GLY A 14 16.50 30.01 7.21
N ALA A 15 17.45 29.60 6.37
CA ALA A 15 18.72 30.31 6.22
C ALA A 15 18.56 31.78 5.76
N PRO A 16 17.70 32.11 4.77
CA PRO A 16 17.55 33.49 4.33
C PRO A 16 17.06 34.42 5.45
N ASN A 17 16.11 33.95 6.26
CA ASN A 17 15.54 34.73 7.36
C ASN A 17 16.57 34.97 8.47
N LEU A 18 17.38 33.96 8.82
CA LEU A 18 18.42 34.07 9.85
C LEU A 18 19.56 35.04 9.44
N PHE A 19 19.96 35.00 8.16
CA PHE A 19 21.02 35.89 7.66
C PHE A 19 20.53 37.34 7.49
N GLN A 20 19.26 37.54 7.15
CA GLN A 20 18.67 38.88 7.12
C GLN A 20 18.56 39.49 8.53
N SER A 21 18.18 38.71 9.54
CA SER A 21 18.06 39.23 10.92
C SER A 21 19.40 39.53 11.59
N SER A 22 20.47 38.84 11.20
CA SER A 22 21.80 38.97 11.84
C SER A 22 22.72 40.01 11.19
N SER A 23 22.41 40.47 9.97
CA SER A 23 23.28 41.36 9.18
C SER A 23 22.97 42.86 9.34
N ALA A 24 22.11 43.24 10.30
CA ALA A 24 21.71 44.63 10.53
C ALA A 24 22.88 45.56 10.93
N ALA A 25 23.96 45.02 11.50
CA ALA A 25 25.11 45.80 11.98
C ALA A 25 26.21 46.05 10.93
N ILE A 26 26.06 45.54 9.71
CA ILE A 26 27.10 45.57 8.66
C ILE A 26 26.77 46.65 7.61
N PRO A 27 27.75 47.43 7.11
CA PRO A 27 27.56 48.40 6.02
C PRO A 27 26.95 47.78 4.76
N GLU A 28 26.00 48.48 4.13
CA GLU A 28 25.15 47.93 3.04
C GLU A 28 25.93 47.35 1.86
N GLN A 29 27.00 48.00 1.42
CA GLN A 29 27.77 47.59 0.25
C GLN A 29 28.46 46.24 0.44
N VAL A 30 28.99 45.98 1.65
CA VAL A 30 29.64 44.69 1.98
C VAL A 30 28.59 43.62 2.25
N ARG A 31 27.49 44.00 2.92
CA ARG A 31 26.36 43.12 3.24
C ARG A 31 25.75 42.48 2.00
N ASN A 32 25.48 43.25 0.94
CA ASN A 32 24.78 42.74 -0.24
C ASN A 32 25.61 41.71 -1.02
N ARG A 33 26.93 41.93 -1.16
CA ARG A 33 27.82 40.98 -1.85
C ARG A 33 28.02 39.71 -1.04
N ALA A 34 28.22 39.83 0.27
CA ALA A 34 28.39 38.68 1.16
C ALA A 34 27.11 37.83 1.26
N LEU A 35 25.94 38.48 1.42
CA LEU A 35 24.64 37.78 1.46
C LEU A 35 24.35 37.03 0.17
N ALA A 36 24.59 37.63 -1.00
CA ALA A 36 24.35 36.97 -2.27
C ALA A 36 25.16 35.67 -2.40
N LEU A 37 26.43 35.70 -2.00
CA LEU A 37 27.33 34.54 -2.08
C LEU A 37 26.95 33.44 -1.07
N ILE A 38 26.63 33.83 0.17
CA ILE A 38 26.18 32.91 1.22
C ILE A 38 24.85 32.26 0.83
N LEU A 39 23.87 33.03 0.38
CA LEU A 39 22.56 32.53 -0.05
C LEU A 39 22.68 31.58 -1.24
N TYR A 40 23.53 31.90 -2.22
CA TYR A 40 23.76 31.01 -3.36
C TYR A 40 24.29 29.64 -2.92
N HIS A 41 25.31 29.62 -2.05
CA HIS A 41 25.87 28.36 -1.56
C HIS A 41 24.93 27.59 -0.64
N THR A 42 24.16 28.26 0.22
CA THR A 42 23.17 27.58 1.08
C THR A 42 21.99 27.04 0.28
N HIS A 43 21.57 27.72 -0.80
CA HIS A 43 20.56 27.20 -1.74
C HIS A 43 21.06 25.95 -2.46
N ILE A 44 22.30 25.94 -2.98
CA ILE A 44 22.87 24.74 -3.61
C ILE A 44 22.95 23.59 -2.62
N LEU A 45 23.45 23.85 -1.41
CA LEU A 45 23.59 22.82 -0.38
C LEU A 45 22.24 22.22 0.02
N SER A 46 21.22 23.07 0.21
CA SER A 46 19.88 22.63 0.59
C SER A 46 19.17 21.86 -0.53
N VAL A 47 19.33 22.26 -1.79
CA VAL A 47 18.85 21.50 -2.96
C VAL A 47 19.53 20.13 -3.03
N ALA A 48 20.84 20.06 -2.80
CA ALA A 48 21.57 18.79 -2.79
C ALA A 48 21.08 17.85 -1.66
N ILE A 49 20.84 18.40 -0.46
CA ILE A 49 20.30 17.64 0.68
C ILE A 49 18.87 17.15 0.38
N LEU A 50 18.02 17.99 -0.21
CA LEU A 50 16.66 17.61 -0.61
C LEU A 50 16.67 16.52 -1.69
N ALA A 51 17.55 16.63 -2.68
CA ALA A 51 17.73 15.61 -3.71
C ALA A 51 18.19 14.28 -3.11
N ALA A 52 19.16 14.30 -2.20
CA ALA A 52 19.62 13.12 -1.47
C ALA A 52 18.51 12.51 -0.59
N ALA A 53 17.72 13.34 0.08
CA ALA A 53 16.58 12.90 0.89
C ALA A 53 15.50 12.25 0.02
N GLY A 54 15.21 12.85 -1.14
CA GLY A 54 14.30 12.32 -2.14
C GLY A 54 14.76 10.98 -2.68
N LEU A 55 16.03 10.87 -3.08
CA LEU A 55 16.63 9.61 -3.53
C LEU A 55 16.57 8.54 -2.45
N HIS A 56 16.90 8.87 -1.19
CA HIS A 56 16.84 7.95 -0.06
C HIS A 56 15.41 7.48 0.23
N LEU A 57 14.41 8.37 0.12
CA LEU A 57 13.00 8.01 0.24
C LEU A 57 12.55 7.11 -0.91
N LEU A 58 13.02 7.37 -2.13
CA LEU A 58 12.73 6.58 -3.32
C LEU A 58 13.33 5.18 -3.19
N VAL A 59 14.60 5.07 -2.76
CA VAL A 59 15.25 3.79 -2.46
C VAL A 59 14.48 3.04 -1.36
N HIS A 60 14.11 3.70 -0.26
CA HIS A 60 13.29 3.06 0.76
C HIS A 60 11.92 2.64 0.24
N ALA A 61 11.28 3.45 -0.60
CA ALA A 61 10.00 3.09 -1.21
C ALA A 61 10.17 1.85 -2.08
N VAL A 62 11.22 1.78 -2.91
CA VAL A 62 11.54 0.61 -3.75
C VAL A 62 11.86 -0.63 -2.91
N LEU A 63 12.67 -0.49 -1.85
CA LEU A 63 12.98 -1.57 -0.92
C LEU A 63 11.74 -2.07 -0.19
N VAL A 64 10.92 -1.15 0.34
CA VAL A 64 9.62 -1.50 0.96
C VAL A 64 8.69 -2.14 -0.06
N PHE A 65 8.69 -1.71 -1.32
CA PHE A 65 7.89 -2.36 -2.37
C PHE A 65 8.40 -3.77 -2.70
N ARG A 66 9.73 -3.94 -2.72
CA ARG A 66 10.40 -5.24 -2.92
C ARG A 66 10.13 -6.18 -1.74
N ASP A 67 10.19 -5.67 -0.51
CA ASP A 67 10.04 -6.42 0.73
C ASP A 67 8.56 -6.59 1.14
N ALA A 68 7.65 -5.74 0.65
CA ALA A 68 6.21 -5.97 0.74
C ALA A 68 5.85 -7.29 0.06
N ARG A 69 6.63 -7.71 -0.95
CA ARG A 69 6.53 -9.05 -1.54
C ARG A 69 6.87 -10.18 -0.56
N GLN A 70 7.74 -9.92 0.42
CA GLN A 70 8.12 -10.84 1.51
C GLN A 70 7.18 -10.76 2.72
N ARG A 71 6.55 -9.60 2.99
CA ARG A 71 5.54 -9.43 4.06
C ARG A 71 4.20 -10.08 3.74
N ARG A 72 3.99 -10.48 2.48
CA ARG A 72 2.89 -11.37 2.13
C ARG A 72 3.02 -12.60 3.02
N PRO A 73 1.96 -13.02 3.74
CA PRO A 73 2.04 -14.18 4.60
C PRO A 73 2.65 -15.32 3.80
N LEU A 74 3.85 -15.76 4.22
CA LEU A 74 4.56 -16.89 3.65
C LEU A 74 3.51 -17.98 3.53
N ARG A 75 3.16 -18.33 2.29
CA ARG A 75 2.23 -19.42 2.05
C ARG A 75 2.88 -20.64 2.66
N ARG A 76 2.42 -21.04 3.84
CA ARG A 76 2.70 -22.36 4.39
C ARG A 76 2.04 -23.36 3.44
N THR A 77 2.70 -23.64 2.33
CA THR A 77 2.41 -24.74 1.42
C THR A 77 2.99 -26.04 1.96
N ASP A 78 3.74 -25.96 3.05
CA ASP A 78 4.30 -27.09 3.80
C ASP A 78 3.18 -27.75 4.62
N ILE A 79 2.18 -28.27 3.90
CA ILE A 79 1.46 -29.43 4.37
C ILE A 79 2.52 -30.54 4.38
N ALA A 80 2.76 -31.11 5.56
CA ALA A 80 3.73 -32.17 5.77
C ALA A 80 3.71 -33.16 4.59
N PRO A 81 4.87 -33.50 3.99
CA PRO A 81 4.95 -34.43 2.86
C PRO A 81 4.53 -35.88 3.19
N GLY A 82 3.95 -36.14 4.37
CA GLY A 82 3.80 -37.47 4.95
C GLY A 82 2.64 -38.35 4.49
N ALA A 83 1.70 -37.89 3.66
CA ALA A 83 0.54 -38.72 3.28
C ALA A 83 0.30 -38.89 1.76
N PHE A 84 0.99 -38.14 0.90
CA PHE A 84 0.60 -38.05 -0.52
C PHE A 84 1.79 -37.85 -1.49
N ALA A 85 2.96 -38.43 -1.19
CA ALA A 85 4.13 -38.41 -2.06
C ALA A 85 4.01 -39.51 -3.13
N GLY A 86 3.90 -39.15 -4.41
CA GLY A 86 3.94 -40.19 -5.46
C GLY A 86 3.45 -39.84 -6.87
N ARG A 87 3.11 -38.59 -7.21
CA ARG A 87 2.79 -38.25 -8.61
C ARG A 87 3.53 -37.00 -9.10
N PRO A 88 4.01 -37.00 -10.36
CA PRO A 88 4.81 -35.92 -10.92
C PRO A 88 4.01 -34.63 -11.04
N ALA A 89 4.77 -33.53 -11.00
CA ALA A 89 4.35 -32.15 -10.88
C ALA A 89 3.11 -31.80 -11.74
N LEU A 90 2.09 -31.26 -11.09
CA LEU A 90 0.95 -30.62 -11.74
C LEU A 90 1.46 -29.45 -12.59
N GLU A 91 1.49 -29.67 -13.89
CA GLU A 91 1.78 -28.66 -14.89
C GLU A 91 0.73 -27.54 -14.82
N LYS A 92 1.23 -26.35 -14.46
CA LYS A 92 0.72 -25.00 -14.78
C LYS A 92 -0.70 -24.93 -15.36
N ARG A 93 -1.70 -24.86 -14.49
CA ARG A 93 -2.98 -24.22 -14.84
C ARG A 93 -3.37 -23.13 -13.85
N ASP A 94 -2.41 -22.27 -13.50
CA ASP A 94 -2.74 -21.03 -12.81
C ASP A 94 -3.48 -20.09 -13.77
N ARG A 95 -4.79 -20.29 -13.87
CA ARG A 95 -5.69 -19.36 -14.55
C ARG A 95 -5.92 -18.20 -13.61
N PHE A 96 -5.57 -17.01 -14.04
CA PHE A 96 -5.83 -15.78 -13.31
C PHE A 96 -7.33 -15.66 -13.02
N PHE A 97 -7.72 -15.46 -11.75
CA PHE A 97 -9.11 -15.52 -11.26
C PHE A 97 -9.87 -16.83 -11.58
N GLY A 98 -9.14 -17.92 -11.84
CA GLY A 98 -9.74 -19.22 -12.05
C GLY A 98 -10.37 -19.77 -10.75
N PRO A 99 -11.36 -20.66 -10.88
CA PRO A 99 -11.92 -21.35 -9.73
C PRO A 99 -10.87 -22.16 -8.97
N CYS A 100 -11.16 -22.48 -7.70
CA CYS A 100 -10.17 -23.05 -6.79
C CYS A 100 -9.57 -24.39 -7.25
N TRP A 101 -10.27 -25.14 -8.09
CA TRP A 101 -9.79 -26.42 -8.63
C TRP A 101 -8.80 -26.29 -9.79
N ASN A 102 -8.61 -25.10 -10.34
CA ASN A 102 -7.55 -24.82 -11.32
C ASN A 102 -6.25 -24.39 -10.62
N LEU A 103 -6.30 -24.02 -9.35
CA LEU A 103 -5.13 -23.57 -8.59
C LEU A 103 -4.15 -24.72 -8.31
N PRO A 104 -2.85 -24.42 -8.13
CA PRO A 104 -1.83 -25.42 -7.80
C PRO A 104 -2.06 -26.14 -6.47
N PHE A 105 -2.93 -25.61 -5.61
CA PHE A 105 -3.29 -26.25 -4.33
C PHE A 105 -4.28 -27.42 -4.48
N CYS A 106 -4.95 -27.54 -5.63
CA CYS A 106 -5.97 -28.56 -5.85
C CYS A 106 -5.40 -29.78 -6.57
N ARG A 107 -5.15 -30.85 -5.81
CA ARG A 107 -4.71 -32.14 -6.36
C ARG A 107 -5.89 -32.92 -6.96
N ASP A 108 -5.63 -33.72 -7.99
CA ASP A 108 -6.69 -34.48 -8.68
C ASP A 108 -7.37 -35.53 -7.79
N THR A 109 -6.68 -36.03 -6.77
CA THR A 109 -7.25 -36.93 -5.76
C THR A 109 -8.33 -36.23 -4.93
N VAL A 110 -8.08 -34.97 -4.56
CA VAL A 110 -9.00 -34.12 -3.82
C VAL A 110 -10.20 -33.73 -4.67
N LYS A 111 -10.01 -33.49 -5.98
CA LYS A 111 -11.09 -33.10 -6.90
C LYS A 111 -12.24 -34.10 -6.91
N ARG A 112 -11.94 -35.40 -6.94
CA ARG A 112 -12.97 -36.46 -6.99
C ARG A 112 -13.91 -36.49 -5.79
N ARG A 113 -13.46 -36.01 -4.62
CA ARG A 113 -14.23 -36.03 -3.37
C ARG A 113 -14.69 -34.65 -2.92
N CYS A 114 -14.34 -33.59 -3.66
CA CYS A 114 -14.56 -32.23 -3.21
C CYS A 114 -16.04 -31.81 -3.37
N PRO A 115 -16.77 -31.50 -2.28
CA PRO A 115 -18.17 -31.06 -2.39
C PRO A 115 -18.30 -29.70 -3.08
N ILE A 116 -17.28 -28.84 -2.93
CA ILE A 116 -17.24 -27.51 -3.58
C ILE A 116 -17.15 -27.64 -5.10
N LEU A 117 -16.33 -28.57 -5.60
CA LEU A 117 -16.23 -28.82 -7.04
C LEU A 117 -17.58 -29.27 -7.62
N HIS A 118 -18.27 -30.19 -6.94
CA HIS A 118 -19.60 -30.64 -7.35
C HIS A 118 -20.63 -29.51 -7.35
N SER A 119 -20.58 -28.62 -6.37
CA SER A 119 -21.50 -27.47 -6.31
C SER A 119 -21.18 -26.35 -7.31
N ARG A 120 -19.98 -26.35 -7.92
CA ARG A 120 -19.46 -25.30 -8.81
C ARG A 120 -19.51 -23.87 -8.24
N GLN A 121 -19.68 -23.72 -6.92
CA GLN A 121 -19.65 -22.43 -6.25
C GLN A 121 -18.28 -22.20 -5.61
N PRO A 122 -17.79 -20.96 -5.53
CA PRO A 122 -16.53 -20.70 -4.87
C PRO A 122 -16.60 -20.98 -3.36
N CYS A 123 -15.53 -21.55 -2.81
CA CYS A 123 -15.48 -22.00 -1.42
C CYS A 123 -15.78 -20.87 -0.41
N TRP A 124 -15.31 -19.64 -0.66
CA TRP A 124 -15.57 -18.49 0.21
C TRP A 124 -17.05 -18.09 0.27
N ARG A 125 -17.82 -18.31 -0.81
CA ARG A 125 -19.26 -18.03 -0.83
C ARG A 125 -20.04 -19.01 0.04
N LYS A 126 -19.64 -20.28 0.05
CA LYS A 126 -20.20 -21.30 0.98
C LYS A 126 -19.58 -21.23 2.39
N GLY A 127 -18.37 -20.68 2.53
CA GLY A 127 -17.61 -20.69 3.78
C GLY A 127 -17.10 -22.07 4.17
N ARG A 128 -16.99 -22.96 3.19
CA ARG A 128 -16.52 -24.33 3.37
C ARG A 128 -15.51 -24.63 2.29
N GLY A 129 -14.41 -25.25 2.65
CA GLY A 129 -13.33 -25.53 1.72
C GLY A 129 -12.31 -26.46 2.32
N CYS A 130 -11.50 -27.06 1.45
CA CYS A 130 -10.50 -28.07 1.81
C CYS A 130 -9.39 -27.60 2.76
N TYR A 131 -9.30 -26.31 3.06
CA TYR A 131 -8.29 -25.74 3.98
C TYR A 131 -8.90 -24.91 5.12
N CYS A 132 -10.20 -24.65 5.10
CA CYS A 132 -10.89 -23.86 6.13
C CYS A 132 -11.93 -24.66 6.91
N ASP A 133 -12.25 -25.88 6.47
CA ASP A 133 -13.25 -26.74 7.08
C ASP A 133 -12.63 -28.08 7.51
N ASN A 134 -12.60 -28.33 8.81
CA ASN A 134 -12.00 -29.54 9.39
C ASN A 134 -12.68 -30.82 8.91
N GLU A 135 -14.00 -30.80 8.66
CA GLU A 135 -14.72 -32.00 8.20
C GLU A 135 -14.28 -32.40 6.78
N ILE A 136 -14.11 -31.40 5.92
CA ILE A 136 -13.61 -31.61 4.56
C ILE A 136 -12.14 -32.06 4.64
N VAL A 137 -11.32 -31.48 5.52
CA VAL A 137 -9.93 -31.91 5.71
C VAL A 137 -9.84 -33.38 6.13
N ILE A 138 -10.63 -33.82 7.13
CA ILE A 138 -10.68 -35.21 7.60
C ILE A 138 -11.17 -36.15 6.48
N THR A 139 -12.22 -35.75 5.76
CA THR A 139 -12.73 -36.54 4.62
C THR A 139 -11.68 -36.69 3.50
N LEU A 140 -10.84 -35.66 3.31
CA LEU A 140 -9.77 -35.66 2.31
C LEU A 140 -8.50 -36.35 2.79
N SER A 141 -8.19 -36.35 4.09
CA SER A 141 -7.08 -37.12 4.67
C SER A 141 -7.33 -38.63 4.60
N GLY A 142 -8.59 -39.04 4.39
CA GLY A 142 -8.99 -40.44 4.36
C GLY A 142 -9.27 -41.00 5.77
N GLU A 143 -9.16 -40.15 6.79
CA GLU A 143 -9.64 -40.46 8.13
C GLU A 143 -11.17 -40.50 8.13
N ARG A 144 -11.72 -41.44 8.90
CA ARG A 144 -13.15 -41.64 8.98
C ARG A 144 -13.75 -40.59 9.90
N LEU A 145 -14.80 -39.90 9.44
CA LEU A 145 -15.65 -39.11 10.32
C LEU A 145 -16.39 -40.06 11.27
N ALA A 146 -16.42 -39.72 12.56
CA ALA A 146 -17.17 -40.50 13.55
C ALA A 146 -18.65 -40.58 13.14
N GLY A 147 -19.13 -41.79 12.79
CA GLY A 147 -20.52 -42.04 12.39
C GLY A 147 -20.80 -42.20 10.89
N SER A 148 -19.82 -42.06 10.00
CA SER A 148 -20.03 -42.28 8.55
C SER A 148 -20.03 -43.78 8.18
N ARG A 149 -21.06 -44.26 7.47
CA ARG A 149 -21.11 -45.64 6.94
C ARG A 149 -20.31 -45.72 5.63
N PRO A 150 -19.38 -46.68 5.46
CA PRO A 150 -18.62 -46.80 4.22
C PRO A 150 -19.54 -47.23 3.07
N THR A 151 -19.37 -46.64 1.88
CA THR A 151 -19.88 -47.27 0.65
C THR A 151 -18.98 -48.45 0.24
N ALA A 152 -19.51 -49.37 -0.58
CA ALA A 152 -18.81 -50.57 -1.04
C ALA A 152 -17.44 -50.33 -1.71
N ALA A 153 -17.13 -49.08 -2.10
CA ALA A 153 -15.86 -48.68 -2.68
C ALA A 153 -14.94 -47.92 -1.68
N GLY A 154 -15.28 -47.86 -0.39
CA GLY A 154 -14.49 -47.18 0.64
C GLY A 154 -14.59 -45.66 0.65
N PHE A 155 -15.57 -45.09 -0.07
CA PHE A 155 -15.78 -43.64 -0.14
C PHE A 155 -16.92 -43.20 0.79
N ILE A 156 -16.77 -42.05 1.44
CA ILE A 156 -17.88 -41.36 2.12
C ILE A 156 -18.65 -40.62 1.04
N LYS A 157 -19.98 -40.77 1.00
CA LYS A 157 -20.80 -40.01 0.03
C LYS A 157 -20.71 -38.52 0.39
N PRO A 158 -20.45 -37.61 -0.56
CA PRO A 158 -20.38 -36.17 -0.27
C PRO A 158 -21.68 -35.59 0.30
N GLN A 159 -22.80 -36.32 0.17
CA GLN A 159 -24.11 -35.99 0.76
C GLN A 159 -24.20 -36.28 2.27
N GLU A 160 -23.33 -37.14 2.82
CA GLU A 160 -23.30 -37.49 4.26
C GLU A 160 -22.46 -36.54 5.11
N ILE A 161 -21.70 -35.62 4.49
CA ILE A 161 -21.02 -34.56 5.22
C ILE A 161 -22.10 -33.60 5.71
N GLN A 162 -22.53 -33.79 6.96
CA GLN A 162 -23.62 -33.02 7.53
C GLN A 162 -23.30 -31.53 7.45
N PRO A 163 -24.26 -30.69 7.01
CA PRO A 163 -24.02 -29.27 6.99
C PRO A 163 -23.92 -28.74 8.43
N ARG A 164 -22.70 -28.45 8.88
CA ARG A 164 -22.48 -27.72 10.13
C ARG A 164 -23.32 -26.44 10.18
N LYS A 165 -23.86 -26.16 11.37
CA LYS A 165 -24.66 -24.99 11.77
C LYS A 165 -24.17 -23.72 11.07
N VAL A 166 -25.10 -22.92 10.56
CA VAL A 166 -24.82 -21.66 9.83
C VAL A 166 -23.88 -20.82 10.68
N LEU A 167 -22.62 -20.71 10.26
CA LEU A 167 -21.64 -19.88 10.97
C LEU A 167 -21.98 -18.41 10.74
N ASP A 168 -21.82 -17.61 11.80
CA ASP A 168 -21.90 -16.16 11.69
C ASP A 168 -20.92 -15.66 10.61
N ALA A 169 -21.32 -14.60 9.91
CA ALA A 169 -20.58 -14.05 8.78
C ALA A 169 -19.15 -13.64 9.18
N ARG A 170 -18.95 -13.18 10.42
CA ARG A 170 -17.62 -12.83 10.96
C ARG A 170 -16.74 -14.04 11.16
N THR A 171 -17.26 -15.11 11.78
CA THR A 171 -16.51 -16.36 12.00
C THR A 171 -16.14 -17.03 10.69
N LYS A 172 -17.09 -17.09 9.74
CA LYS A 172 -16.86 -17.59 8.38
C LYS A 172 -15.72 -16.85 7.68
N ARG A 173 -15.67 -15.52 7.84
CA ARG A 173 -14.62 -14.69 7.26
C ARG A 173 -13.27 -14.91 7.90
N GLN A 174 -13.20 -15.02 9.23
CA GLN A 174 -11.94 -15.35 9.93
C GLN A 174 -11.37 -16.70 9.48
N GLN A 175 -12.23 -17.71 9.28
CA GLN A 175 -11.81 -19.00 8.71
C GLN A 175 -11.29 -18.86 7.28
N CYS A 176 -11.93 -18.05 6.44
CA CYS A 176 -11.47 -17.80 5.08
C CYS A 176 -10.14 -17.04 5.05
N LEU A 177 -9.91 -16.09 5.97
CA LEU A 177 -8.66 -15.34 6.06
C LEU A 177 -7.46 -16.23 6.43
N GLY A 178 -7.69 -17.34 7.15
CA GLY A 178 -6.67 -18.36 7.39
C GLY A 178 -6.41 -19.31 6.22
N CYS A 179 -7.22 -19.27 5.16
CA CYS A 179 -7.16 -20.21 4.05
C CYS A 179 -6.16 -19.77 2.96
N PRO A 180 -5.18 -20.59 2.58
CA PRO A 180 -4.20 -20.24 1.55
C PRO A 180 -4.83 -20.02 0.17
N ILE A 181 -5.91 -20.75 -0.16
CA ILE A 181 -6.65 -20.59 -1.43
C ILE A 181 -7.33 -19.22 -1.51
N TYR A 182 -7.85 -18.74 -0.38
CA TYR A 182 -8.51 -17.45 -0.31
C TYR A 182 -7.49 -16.31 -0.41
N LEU A 183 -6.39 -16.40 0.33
CA LEU A 183 -5.28 -15.45 0.24
C LEU A 183 -4.67 -15.39 -1.16
N TYR A 184 -4.69 -16.50 -1.90
CA TYR A 184 -4.30 -16.54 -3.31
C TYR A 184 -5.17 -15.66 -4.20
N HIS A 185 -6.49 -15.77 -4.06
CA HIS A 185 -7.43 -14.95 -4.81
C HIS A 185 -7.31 -13.47 -4.43
N GLN A 186 -7.09 -13.18 -3.14
CA GLN A 186 -6.87 -11.82 -2.67
C GLN A 186 -5.58 -11.22 -3.24
N ASP A 187 -4.52 -12.01 -3.39
CA ASP A 187 -3.31 -11.59 -4.09
C ASP A 187 -3.54 -11.30 -5.58
N HIS A 188 -4.38 -12.08 -6.27
CA HIS A 188 -4.78 -11.77 -7.65
C HIS A 188 -5.54 -10.43 -7.74
N LYS A 189 -6.51 -10.19 -6.86
CA LYS A 189 -7.21 -8.90 -6.76
C LYS A 189 -6.23 -7.76 -6.54
N TYR A 190 -5.31 -7.90 -5.59
CA TYR A 190 -4.31 -6.89 -5.27
C TYR A 190 -3.39 -6.61 -6.46
N ARG A 191 -2.94 -7.63 -7.20
CA ARG A 191 -2.10 -7.44 -8.40
C ARG A 191 -2.78 -6.64 -9.51
N VAL A 192 -4.11 -6.67 -9.62
CA VAL A 192 -4.86 -5.82 -10.57
C VAL A 192 -5.13 -4.44 -9.98
N LEU A 193 -5.60 -4.39 -8.74
CA LEU A 193 -6.05 -3.14 -8.12
C LEU A 193 -4.89 -2.18 -7.84
N ALA A 194 -3.74 -2.67 -7.39
CA ALA A 194 -2.59 -1.82 -7.07
C ALA A 194 -2.12 -0.95 -8.26
N PRO A 195 -1.84 -1.49 -9.47
CA PRO A 195 -1.47 -0.65 -10.61
C PRO A 195 -2.61 0.23 -11.10
N LEU A 196 -3.88 -0.22 -11.00
CA LEU A 196 -5.03 0.62 -11.34
C LEU A 196 -5.15 1.84 -10.42
N VAL A 197 -4.86 1.71 -9.13
CA VAL A 197 -4.83 2.83 -8.19
C VAL A 197 -3.72 3.81 -8.56
N VAL A 198 -2.52 3.31 -8.86
CA VAL A 198 -1.39 4.16 -9.28
C VAL A 198 -1.75 4.96 -10.53
N LEU A 199 -2.23 4.29 -11.58
CA LEU A 199 -2.65 4.94 -12.82
C LEU A 199 -3.83 5.90 -12.61
N GLY A 200 -4.79 5.51 -11.78
CA GLY A 200 -5.94 6.33 -11.42
C GLY A 200 -5.55 7.63 -10.72
N VAL A 201 -4.60 7.58 -9.79
CA VAL A 201 -4.10 8.79 -9.11
C VAL A 201 -3.34 9.69 -10.07
N ILE A 202 -2.46 9.13 -10.91
CA ILE A 202 -1.71 9.92 -11.91
C ILE A 202 -2.68 10.62 -12.88
N ALA A 203 -3.67 9.87 -13.39
CA ALA A 203 -4.70 10.42 -14.28
C ALA A 203 -5.54 11.50 -13.57
N PHE A 204 -5.91 11.27 -12.30
CA PHE A 204 -6.66 12.23 -11.51
C PHE A 204 -5.89 13.54 -11.29
N VAL A 205 -4.60 13.45 -10.96
CA VAL A 205 -3.73 14.63 -10.78
C VAL A 205 -3.56 15.38 -12.10
N ALA A 206 -3.28 14.66 -13.20
CA ALA A 206 -3.14 15.27 -14.52
C ALA A 206 -4.43 15.98 -14.96
N TYR A 207 -5.58 15.36 -14.75
CA TYR A 207 -6.89 15.94 -15.07
C TYR A 207 -7.20 17.20 -14.23
N ASN A 208 -6.80 17.22 -12.96
CA ASN A 208 -7.05 18.35 -12.06
C ASN A 208 -5.90 19.38 -12.02
N LYS A 209 -4.87 19.27 -12.88
CA LYS A 209 -3.70 20.17 -12.86
C LYS A 209 -4.12 21.64 -12.88
N ALA A 210 -4.97 22.06 -13.82
CA ALA A 210 -5.41 23.45 -13.92
C ALA A 210 -6.09 23.98 -12.63
N ARG A 211 -6.82 23.12 -11.91
CA ARG A 211 -7.43 23.49 -10.62
C ARG A 211 -6.40 23.55 -9.50
N LEU A 212 -5.43 22.64 -9.50
CA LEU A 212 -4.33 22.63 -8.54
C LEU A 212 -3.45 23.87 -8.69
N ASP A 213 -3.25 24.36 -9.91
CA ASP A 213 -2.47 25.55 -10.22
C ASP A 213 -3.14 26.82 -9.70
N ALA A 214 -4.48 26.87 -9.75
CA ALA A 214 -5.25 27.95 -9.17
C ALA A 214 -5.28 27.87 -7.63
N LEU A 215 -5.36 26.66 -7.06
CA LEU A 215 -5.47 26.43 -5.62
C LEU A 215 -4.14 26.63 -4.88
N TYR A 216 -3.02 26.26 -5.51
CA TYR A 216 -1.68 26.34 -4.94
C TYR A 216 -1.34 27.72 -4.34
N PRO A 217 -1.44 28.83 -5.09
CA PRO A 217 -1.11 30.15 -4.55
C PRO A 217 -2.07 30.57 -3.43
N GLU A 218 -3.34 30.16 -3.48
CA GLU A 218 -4.30 30.45 -2.40
C GLU A 218 -3.92 29.75 -1.10
N VAL A 219 -3.53 28.48 -1.18
CA VAL A 219 -3.08 27.67 -0.04
C VAL A 219 -1.78 28.23 0.55
N VAL A 220 -0.79 28.56 -0.30
CA VAL A 220 0.49 29.11 0.17
C VAL A 220 0.29 30.46 0.86
N ARG A 221 -0.52 31.36 0.28
CA ARG A 221 -0.85 32.65 0.89
C ARG A 221 -1.63 32.47 2.19
N GLY A 222 -2.58 31.54 2.23
CA GLY A 222 -3.34 31.19 3.43
C GLY A 222 -2.44 30.68 4.56
N LEU A 223 -1.51 29.78 4.25
CA LEU A 223 -0.52 29.26 5.19
C LEU A 223 0.42 30.38 5.67
N GLY A 224 0.84 31.27 4.77
CA GLY A 224 1.65 32.44 5.10
C GLY A 224 0.96 33.37 6.11
N ARG A 225 -0.35 33.62 5.96
CA ARG A 225 -1.14 34.40 6.93
C ARG A 225 -1.29 33.68 8.27
N ALA A 226 -1.50 32.37 8.27
CA ALA A 226 -1.61 31.59 9.50
C ALA A 226 -0.28 31.58 10.29
N LEU A 227 0.84 31.40 9.58
CA LEU A 227 2.18 31.42 10.18
C LEU A 227 2.60 32.82 10.62
N SER A 228 2.23 33.89 9.89
CA SER A 228 2.55 35.25 10.32
C SER A 228 1.84 35.62 11.62
N GLY A 229 0.60 35.15 11.82
CA GLY A 229 -0.13 35.30 13.08
C GLY A 229 0.52 34.57 14.27
N LEU A 230 1.26 33.50 14.01
CA LEU A 230 2.04 32.76 15.01
C LEU A 230 3.45 33.32 15.22
N SER A 231 3.94 34.16 14.31
CA SER A 231 5.29 34.74 14.40
C SER A 231 5.31 36.00 15.27
N TYR A 232 6.30 36.11 16.16
CA TYR A 232 6.52 37.30 17.01
C TYR A 232 7.13 38.49 16.24
N SER A 233 6.83 38.65 14.95
CA SER A 233 7.32 39.80 14.17
C SER A 233 6.28 40.92 14.17
N PRO A 234 6.55 42.09 14.79
CA PRO A 234 5.58 43.18 14.91
C PRO A 234 5.28 43.89 13.58
N ALA A 235 6.11 43.71 12.54
CA ALA A 235 6.02 44.47 11.30
C ALA A 235 5.00 43.94 10.27
N ASN A 236 4.43 42.73 10.45
CA ASN A 236 3.69 42.05 9.39
C ASN A 236 2.37 41.38 9.83
N ARG A 237 1.69 41.94 10.84
CA ARG A 237 0.49 41.31 11.44
C ARG A 237 -0.75 41.25 10.54
N THR A 238 -0.79 42.00 9.42
CA THR A 238 -1.99 42.10 8.57
C THR A 238 -1.77 41.68 7.12
N GLY A 239 -0.53 41.36 6.72
CA GLY A 239 -0.16 41.06 5.33
C GLY A 239 0.21 39.59 5.08
N VAL A 240 0.14 39.19 3.81
CA VAL A 240 0.82 37.96 3.35
C VAL A 240 2.33 38.26 3.39
N PRO A 241 3.16 37.41 4.02
CA PRO A 241 4.59 37.66 4.06
C PRO A 241 5.22 37.49 2.67
N ALA A 242 6.24 38.30 2.35
CA ALA A 242 6.87 38.33 1.01
C ALA A 242 7.38 36.97 0.53
N TRP A 243 7.91 36.14 1.44
CA TRP A 243 8.34 34.78 1.10
C TRP A 243 7.19 33.90 0.59
N ALA A 244 5.95 34.10 1.08
CA ALA A 244 4.80 33.32 0.65
C ALA A 244 4.31 33.78 -0.74
N GLU A 245 4.46 35.06 -1.07
CA GLU A 245 4.17 35.57 -2.42
C GLU A 245 5.19 35.07 -3.44
N ASP A 246 6.48 35.12 -3.10
CA ASP A 246 7.56 34.62 -3.95
C ASP A 246 7.43 33.10 -4.19
N LEU A 247 7.12 32.34 -3.14
CA LEU A 247 6.89 30.90 -3.24
C LEU A 247 5.65 30.57 -4.09
N ALA A 248 4.57 31.34 -3.95
CA ALA A 248 3.34 31.16 -4.73
C ALA A 248 3.54 31.40 -6.23
N GLN A 249 4.56 32.17 -6.63
CA GLN A 249 4.90 32.43 -8.03
C GLN A 249 5.95 31.46 -8.59
N THR A 250 6.65 30.73 -7.71
CA THR A 250 7.74 29.83 -8.10
C THR A 250 7.21 28.48 -8.58
N THR A 251 7.13 28.29 -9.90
CA THR A 251 6.63 27.06 -10.55
C THR A 251 7.41 25.80 -10.15
N GLY A 252 8.70 25.91 -9.84
CA GLY A 252 9.52 24.76 -9.44
C GLY A 252 9.07 24.11 -8.12
N VAL A 253 8.66 24.93 -7.14
CA VAL A 253 8.21 24.43 -5.83
C VAL A 253 6.82 23.80 -5.92
N GLU A 254 5.95 24.37 -6.76
CA GLU A 254 4.65 23.78 -7.09
C GLU A 254 4.81 22.35 -7.61
N TRP A 255 5.63 22.15 -8.64
CA TRP A 255 5.87 20.82 -9.22
C TRP A 255 6.48 19.84 -8.22
N LEU A 256 7.42 20.29 -7.38
CA LEU A 256 8.00 19.46 -6.33
C LEU A 256 6.93 18.98 -5.34
N LEU A 257 6.07 19.90 -4.85
CA LEU A 257 4.99 19.58 -3.93
C LEU A 257 3.95 18.66 -4.57
N LEU A 258 3.63 18.89 -5.84
CA LEU A 258 2.73 18.04 -6.62
C LEU A 258 3.27 16.61 -6.72
N VAL A 259 4.55 16.44 -7.07
CA VAL A 259 5.19 15.12 -7.18
C VAL A 259 5.23 14.43 -5.83
N VAL A 260 5.71 15.10 -4.77
CA VAL A 260 5.80 14.53 -3.43
C VAL A 260 4.41 14.17 -2.89
N GLY A 261 3.43 15.06 -3.03
CA GLY A 261 2.05 14.82 -2.64
C GLY A 261 1.42 13.65 -3.39
N THR A 262 1.68 13.54 -4.69
CA THR A 262 1.20 12.42 -5.53
C THR A 262 1.79 11.10 -5.07
N VAL A 263 3.10 11.03 -4.83
CA VAL A 263 3.77 9.81 -4.36
C VAL A 263 3.24 9.39 -2.99
N LEU A 264 3.05 10.34 -2.06
CA LEU A 264 2.46 10.07 -0.75
C LEU A 264 1.02 9.55 -0.88
N LEU A 265 0.19 10.20 -1.71
CA LEU A 265 -1.18 9.79 -1.95
C LEU A 265 -1.25 8.36 -2.50
N ILE A 266 -0.40 8.03 -3.47
CA ILE A 266 -0.28 6.66 -4.00
C ILE A 266 0.08 5.68 -2.90
N ALA A 267 1.10 5.99 -2.08
CA ALA A 267 1.53 5.11 -1.00
C ALA A 267 0.39 4.83 0.01
N TYR A 268 -0.35 5.86 0.42
CA TYR A 268 -1.50 5.70 1.33
C TYR A 268 -2.63 4.91 0.71
N LEU A 269 -2.98 5.16 -0.56
CA LEU A 269 -4.08 4.46 -1.23
C LEU A 269 -3.75 2.99 -1.50
N VAL A 270 -2.51 2.67 -1.90
CA VAL A 270 -2.06 1.28 -2.07
C VAL A 270 -2.11 0.53 -0.73
N HIS A 271 -1.66 1.17 0.36
CA HIS A 271 -1.76 0.59 1.70
C HIS A 271 -3.23 0.44 2.15
N ALA A 272 -4.10 1.38 1.80
CA ALA A 272 -5.53 1.27 2.06
C ALA A 272 -6.14 0.08 1.32
N VAL A 273 -5.80 -0.13 0.05
CA VAL A 273 -6.23 -1.31 -0.73
C VAL A 273 -5.73 -2.61 -0.11
N GLU A 274 -4.46 -2.67 0.31
CA GLU A 274 -3.92 -3.84 1.01
C GLU A 274 -4.75 -4.16 2.27
N TRP A 275 -5.04 -3.14 3.08
CA TRP A 275 -5.83 -3.29 4.29
C TRP A 275 -7.29 -3.72 4.00
N ILE A 276 -7.91 -3.16 2.97
CA ILE A 276 -9.27 -3.50 2.51
C ILE A 276 -9.34 -4.91 1.92
N LEU A 277 -8.28 -5.45 1.33
CA LEU A 277 -8.29 -6.82 0.81
C LEU A 277 -7.96 -7.85 1.90
N TYR A 278 -6.91 -7.62 2.69
CA TYR A 278 -6.43 -8.62 3.65
C TYR A 278 -7.07 -8.54 5.04
N LYS A 279 -7.45 -7.36 5.53
CA LYS A 279 -8.17 -7.22 6.82
C LYS A 279 -9.68 -7.23 6.59
N TRP A 280 -10.11 -6.43 5.61
CA TRP A 280 -11.40 -6.37 4.91
C TRP A 280 -11.98 -7.65 4.31
N GLY A 281 -11.15 -8.52 3.73
CA GLY A 281 -11.66 -9.68 3.00
C GLY A 281 -12.74 -9.34 1.95
N ILE A 282 -12.68 -8.17 1.34
CA ILE A 282 -13.54 -7.77 0.20
C ILE A 282 -12.99 -8.40 -1.09
#